data_AF-A0A447N6N1-F1
#
_entry.id   AF-A0A447N6N1-F1
#
_cell.length_a   1.000
_cell.length_b   1.000
_cell.length_c   1.000
_cell.angle_alpha   90.00
_cell.angle_beta   90.00
_cell.angle_gamma   90.00
#
_symmetry.space_group_name_H-M   'P 1'
#
loop_
_entity.id
_entity.type
_entity.pdbx_description
1 polymer ?
#
loop_
_entity_poly.entity_id
_entity_poly.type
_entity_poly.pdbx_seq_one_letter_code
_entity_poly.pdbx_strand_id
1 'polypeptide(L)'
;MPVVKANALTEGNNNSWNLVLPAWVNADTEEQRTALNTWKVRMTLEDEKGNKQNSGVVEITVQQDRKIELIVDNIADTDRSDHSHEASALADGEDGVVMDLLITDSFGDSTDRNGNELVDDAMTPVLYDSNDKKVTLAQTPCTTETPCVFIASRDKEAGTVTLSSTLPGTFRWKAKADAYGDSNYVDVTFIGDNLSALNAVIYQVKAANPVNLIGKEDKHPYGQ
;
A
#
# COMPACT_ATOMS: atom_id res chain seq x y z
N MET A 1 -29.13 -0.84 1.96
CA MET A 1 -29.64 -0.34 3.25
C MET A 1 -29.08 -1.26 4.35
N PRO A 2 -28.45 -0.73 5.40
CA PRO A 2 -28.03 -1.55 6.54
C PRO A 2 -29.25 -2.23 7.16
N VAL A 3 -29.12 -3.52 7.47
CA VAL A 3 -30.21 -4.32 8.03
C VAL A 3 -30.11 -4.24 9.54
N VAL A 4 -31.13 -3.67 10.19
CA VAL A 4 -31.28 -3.72 11.64
C VAL A 4 -31.88 -5.07 12.00
N LYS A 5 -31.13 -5.93 12.68
CA LYS A 5 -31.70 -7.14 13.29
C LYS A 5 -32.50 -6.70 14.53
N ALA A 6 -33.81 -6.54 14.37
CA ALA A 6 -34.71 -6.25 15.47
C ALA A 6 -34.77 -7.45 16.42
N ASN A 7 -34.42 -7.23 17.70
CA ASN A 7 -34.81 -7.98 18.92
C ASN A 7 -33.87 -7.63 20.10
N ALA A 8 -33.77 -6.35 20.50
CA ALA A 8 -32.84 -5.97 21.59
C ALA A 8 -33.27 -4.74 22.40
N LEU A 9 -34.57 -4.46 22.50
CA LEU A 9 -35.07 -3.53 23.52
C LEU A 9 -35.47 -4.36 24.74
N THR A 10 -34.62 -4.37 25.75
CA THR A 10 -34.93 -4.91 27.09
C THR A 10 -35.35 -3.77 28.00
N GLU A 11 -36.18 -4.03 29.01
CA GLU A 11 -36.45 -3.03 30.05
C GLU A 11 -35.14 -2.58 30.72
N GLY A 12 -34.85 -1.28 30.72
CA GLY A 12 -33.68 -0.69 31.37
C GLY A 12 -32.82 0.22 30.49
N ASN A 13 -31.73 0.74 31.07
CA ASN A 13 -30.92 1.82 30.50
C ASN A 13 -29.75 1.33 29.62
N ASN A 14 -29.64 0.01 29.38
CA ASN A 14 -28.48 -0.59 28.73
C ASN A 14 -28.87 -1.38 27.48
N ASN A 15 -29.56 -0.71 26.56
CA ASN A 15 -29.94 -1.28 25.26
C ASN A 15 -28.76 -1.21 24.28
N SER A 16 -28.52 -2.30 23.55
CA SER A 16 -27.47 -2.39 22.53
C SER A 16 -28.03 -2.88 21.22
N TRP A 17 -27.58 -2.30 20.11
CA TRP A 17 -27.95 -2.73 18.76
C TRP A 17 -26.71 -2.97 17.92
N ASN A 18 -26.78 -3.98 17.06
CA ASN A 18 -25.77 -4.23 16.04
C ASN A 18 -26.25 -3.69 14.70
N LEU A 19 -25.44 -2.84 14.08
CA LEU A 19 -25.68 -2.32 12.74
C LEU A 19 -24.81 -3.11 11.75
N VAL A 20 -25.45 -3.82 10.81
CA VAL A 20 -24.72 -4.50 9.73
C VAL A 20 -24.64 -3.55 8.55
N LEU A 21 -23.42 -3.12 8.26
CA LEU A 21 -23.08 -2.23 7.17
C LEU A 21 -23.02 -3.02 5.83
N PRO A 22 -23.58 -2.51 4.71
CA PRO A 22 -23.29 -3.00 3.36
C PRO A 22 -21.81 -3.21 3.06
N ALA A 23 -21.54 -4.07 2.08
CA ALA A 23 -20.19 -4.27 1.57
C ALA A 23 -19.62 -2.95 1.04
N TRP A 24 -18.32 -2.76 1.27
CA TRP A 24 -17.58 -1.64 0.69
C TRP A 24 -17.64 -1.68 -0.84
N VAL A 25 -17.73 -0.52 -1.47
CA VAL A 25 -17.82 -0.34 -2.92
C VAL A 25 -16.65 0.51 -3.41
N ASN A 26 -15.92 0.02 -4.42
CA ASN A 26 -14.81 0.77 -5.02
C ASN A 26 -15.31 1.90 -5.93
N ALA A 27 -14.46 2.91 -6.18
CA ALA A 27 -14.66 3.93 -7.20
C ALA A 27 -13.32 4.49 -7.70
N ASP A 28 -13.38 5.17 -8.85
CA ASP A 28 -12.22 5.71 -9.58
C ASP A 28 -11.49 6.82 -8.82
N THR A 29 -12.20 7.58 -7.96
CA THR A 29 -11.60 8.61 -7.11
C THR A 29 -11.86 8.36 -5.63
N GLU A 30 -10.97 8.90 -4.78
CA GLU A 30 -11.09 8.80 -3.32
C GLU A 30 -12.35 9.51 -2.80
N GLU A 31 -12.73 10.65 -3.38
CA GLU A 31 -13.94 11.38 -3.01
C GLU A 31 -15.20 10.58 -3.34
N GLN A 32 -15.27 9.99 -4.54
CA GLN A 32 -16.40 9.17 -4.96
C GLN A 32 -16.53 7.93 -4.07
N ARG A 33 -15.41 7.27 -3.81
CA ARG A 33 -15.33 6.08 -2.95
C ARG A 33 -15.75 6.41 -1.52
N THR A 34 -15.29 7.53 -0.97
CA THR A 34 -15.71 7.99 0.37
C THR A 34 -17.21 8.24 0.41
N ALA A 35 -17.77 8.90 -0.61
CA ALA A 35 -19.20 9.16 -0.70
C ALA A 35 -20.04 7.87 -0.79
N LEU A 36 -19.61 6.87 -1.57
CA LEU A 36 -20.31 5.59 -1.70
C LEU A 36 -20.32 4.76 -0.41
N ASN A 37 -19.27 4.92 0.41
CA ASN A 37 -19.06 4.13 1.62
C ASN A 37 -19.39 4.89 2.92
N THR A 38 -19.91 6.12 2.84
CA THR A 38 -20.31 6.91 4.01
C THR A 38 -21.82 6.95 4.17
N TRP A 39 -22.32 6.62 5.36
CA TRP A 39 -23.74 6.73 5.68
C TRP A 39 -23.97 7.61 6.90
N LYS A 40 -25.03 8.43 6.79
CA LYS A 40 -25.56 9.23 7.88
C LYS A 40 -26.67 8.46 8.56
N VAL A 41 -26.46 8.08 9.81
CA VAL A 41 -27.43 7.34 10.61
C VAL A 41 -28.00 8.29 11.66
N ARG A 42 -29.33 8.22 11.84
CA ARG A 42 -30.03 8.84 12.95
C ARG A 42 -30.96 7.80 13.56
N MET A 43 -30.95 7.73 14.87
CA MET A 43 -31.86 6.90 15.65
C MET A 43 -32.99 7.75 16.23
N THR A 44 -34.20 7.21 16.19
CA THR A 44 -35.39 7.74 16.86
C THR A 44 -35.87 6.70 17.86
N LEU A 45 -36.05 7.12 19.11
CA LEU A 45 -36.63 6.31 20.17
C LEU A 45 -38.04 6.82 20.46
N GLU A 46 -38.98 5.90 20.68
CA GLU A 46 -40.37 6.21 21.02
C GLU A 46 -40.75 5.42 22.28
N ASP A 47 -41.36 6.10 23.25
CA ASP A 47 -41.89 5.46 24.46
C ASP A 47 -43.31 4.89 24.23
N GLU A 48 -43.81 4.11 25.19
CA GLU A 48 -45.15 3.49 25.11
C GLU A 48 -46.31 4.50 25.05
N LYS A 49 -46.04 5.77 25.39
CA LYS A 49 -47.03 6.86 25.35
C LYS A 49 -46.93 7.67 24.04
N GLY A 50 -46.04 7.28 23.13
CA GLY A 50 -45.81 7.94 21.84
C GLY A 50 -44.89 9.16 21.90
N ASN A 51 -44.21 9.42 23.02
CA ASN A 51 -43.20 10.48 23.07
C ASN A 51 -41.94 10.02 22.33
N LYS A 52 -41.40 10.89 21.47
CA LYS A 52 -40.24 10.55 20.62
C LYS A 52 -39.03 11.40 20.98
N GLN A 53 -37.85 10.79 20.89
CA GLN A 53 -36.57 11.49 20.95
C GLN A 53 -35.68 11.07 19.79
N ASN A 54 -35.02 12.06 19.19
CA ASN A 54 -34.04 11.84 18.12
C ASN A 54 -32.62 11.96 18.67
N SER A 55 -31.74 11.06 18.24
CA SER A 55 -30.30 11.22 18.40
C SER A 55 -29.74 12.26 17.42
N GLY A 56 -28.49 12.67 17.66
CA GLY A 56 -27.70 13.39 16.66
C GLY A 56 -27.47 12.53 15.40
N VAL A 57 -26.98 13.16 14.33
CA VAL A 57 -26.55 12.41 13.14
C VAL A 57 -25.16 11.85 13.41
N VAL A 58 -25.00 10.54 13.20
CA VAL A 58 -23.69 9.86 13.21
C VAL A 58 -23.31 9.57 11.78
N GLU A 59 -22.12 10.00 11.38
CA GLU A 59 -21.51 9.62 10.11
C GLU A 59 -20.64 8.40 10.32
N ILE A 60 -20.87 7.36 9.51
CA ILE A 60 -20.11 6.12 9.53
C ILE A 60 -19.56 5.90 8.13
N THR A 61 -18.24 5.85 8.01
CA THR A 61 -17.56 5.53 6.75
C THR A 61 -16.96 4.13 6.85
N VAL A 62 -17.37 3.23 5.96
CA VAL A 62 -16.73 1.93 5.82
C VAL A 62 -15.45 2.12 5.01
N GLN A 63 -14.33 1.69 5.57
CA GLN A 63 -13.05 1.66 4.87
C GLN A 63 -12.58 0.21 4.82
N GLN A 64 -11.97 -0.17 3.69
CA GLN A 64 -11.26 -1.45 3.62
C GLN A 64 -9.88 -1.36 4.27
N ASP A 65 -9.28 -0.16 4.29
CA ASP A 65 -7.94 0.13 4.83
C ASP A 65 -6.89 -0.93 4.45
N ARG A 66 -7.07 -1.50 3.25
CA ARG A 66 -6.17 -2.49 2.70
C ARG A 66 -4.86 -1.82 2.33
N LYS A 67 -3.77 -2.53 2.53
CA LYS A 67 -2.41 -2.06 2.29
C LYS A 67 -1.72 -2.98 1.31
N ILE A 68 -0.87 -2.38 0.48
CA ILE A 68 0.15 -3.09 -0.27
C ILE A 68 1.48 -2.83 0.42
N GLU A 69 2.27 -3.87 0.57
CA GLU A 69 3.65 -3.79 0.98
C GLU A 69 4.53 -4.55 -0.02
N LEU A 70 5.63 -3.91 -0.40
CA LEU A 70 6.71 -4.48 -1.18
C LEU A 70 7.80 -4.93 -0.21
N ILE A 71 8.07 -6.23 -0.22
CA ILE A 71 9.08 -6.85 0.63
C ILE A 71 10.18 -7.35 -0.31
N VAL A 72 11.43 -6.96 -0.03
CA VAL A 72 12.56 -7.57 -0.75
C VAL A 72 12.63 -9.01 -0.31
N ASP A 73 12.32 -9.92 -1.24
CA ASP A 73 12.41 -11.34 -0.95
C ASP A 73 13.87 -11.74 -0.99
N ASN A 74 14.38 -12.17 0.16
CA ASN A 74 15.51 -13.07 0.16
C ASN A 74 14.87 -14.46 0.15
N ILE A 75 14.84 -15.13 -1.01
CA ILE A 75 14.21 -16.46 -1.24
C ILE A 75 14.57 -17.52 -0.16
N ALA A 76 15.57 -17.25 0.68
CA ALA A 76 15.99 -18.06 1.82
C ALA A 76 15.30 -17.75 3.17
N ASP A 77 14.51 -16.69 3.32
CA ASP A 77 13.98 -16.25 4.61
C ASP A 77 12.46 -16.45 4.73
N THR A 78 12.07 -17.43 5.53
CA THR A 78 10.66 -17.69 5.86
C THR A 78 10.13 -16.79 6.98
N ASP A 79 11.00 -16.02 7.65
CA ASP A 79 10.63 -15.10 8.71
C ASP A 79 10.43 -13.68 8.16
N ARG A 80 9.19 -13.39 7.78
CA ARG A 80 8.75 -12.07 7.32
C ARG A 80 8.58 -11.06 8.46
N SER A 81 9.31 -11.17 9.57
CA SER A 81 9.24 -10.18 10.67
C SER A 81 10.36 -9.14 10.64
N ASP A 82 11.43 -9.41 9.88
CA ASP A 82 12.55 -8.49 9.62
C ASP A 82 12.59 -8.13 8.13
N HIS A 83 11.72 -7.20 7.71
CA HIS A 83 11.62 -6.79 6.32
C HIS A 83 12.79 -5.88 5.94
N SER A 84 13.64 -6.33 5.01
CA SER A 84 14.56 -5.42 4.32
C SER A 84 13.81 -4.65 3.23
N HIS A 85 14.07 -3.35 3.16
CA HIS A 85 13.63 -2.48 2.07
C HIS A 85 14.80 -1.98 1.22
N GLU A 86 15.96 -2.63 1.35
CA GLU A 86 17.16 -2.38 0.57
C GLU A 86 17.61 -3.68 -0.13
N ALA A 87 17.93 -3.57 -1.42
CA ALA A 87 18.39 -4.68 -2.24
C ALA A 87 19.43 -4.25 -3.27
N SER A 88 20.22 -5.21 -3.77
CA SER A 88 21.15 -4.95 -4.87
C SER A 88 21.28 -6.11 -5.84
N ALA A 89 21.53 -5.79 -7.12
CA ALA A 89 21.76 -6.73 -8.21
C ALA A 89 22.78 -6.15 -9.22
N LEU A 90 23.31 -6.95 -10.14
CA LEU A 90 24.14 -6.41 -11.23
C LEU A 90 23.29 -5.63 -12.24
N ALA A 91 23.90 -4.60 -12.85
CA ALA A 91 23.32 -3.80 -13.90
C ALA A 91 23.60 -4.38 -15.30
N ASP A 92 23.49 -5.70 -15.46
CA ASP A 92 23.80 -6.43 -16.69
C ASP A 92 22.56 -6.75 -17.55
N GLY A 93 21.36 -6.49 -17.00
CA GLY A 93 20.09 -6.82 -17.64
C GLY A 93 19.67 -8.29 -17.50
N GLU A 94 20.43 -9.10 -16.77
CA GLU A 94 20.13 -10.50 -16.47
C GLU A 94 19.80 -10.68 -14.98
N ASP A 95 20.64 -10.12 -14.10
CA ASP A 95 20.40 -10.13 -12.66
C ASP A 95 19.22 -9.22 -12.29
N GLY A 96 18.52 -9.59 -11.21
CA GLY A 96 17.35 -8.86 -10.76
C GLY A 96 17.08 -9.03 -9.28
N VAL A 97 16.35 -8.06 -8.73
CA VAL A 97 15.82 -8.11 -7.37
C VAL A 97 14.40 -8.64 -7.43
N VAL A 98 14.16 -9.76 -6.75
CA VAL A 98 12.82 -10.34 -6.58
C VAL A 98 12.17 -9.71 -5.35
N MET A 99 10.94 -9.26 -5.50
CA MET A 99 10.17 -8.66 -4.41
C MET A 99 8.81 -9.34 -4.30
N ASP A 100 8.45 -9.65 -3.07
CA ASP A 100 7.12 -10.12 -2.68
C ASP A 100 6.18 -8.91 -2.57
N LEU A 101 4.99 -9.08 -3.14
CA LEU A 101 3.87 -8.18 -3.03
C LEU A 101 2.91 -8.72 -1.97
N LEU A 102 2.99 -8.16 -0.77
CA LEU A 102 2.06 -8.48 0.30
C LEU A 102 0.84 -7.57 0.21
N ILE A 103 -0.33 -8.17 0.02
CA ILE A 103 -1.62 -7.46 0.04
C ILE A 103 -2.36 -7.88 1.31
N THR A 104 -2.70 -6.90 2.14
CA THR A 104 -3.40 -7.12 3.41
C THR A 104 -4.61 -6.23 3.55
N ASP A 105 -5.59 -6.65 4.34
CA ASP A 105 -6.64 -5.78 4.83
C ASP A 105 -6.17 -4.95 6.04
N SER A 106 -7.10 -4.21 6.64
CA SER A 106 -6.83 -3.34 7.77
C SER A 106 -6.37 -4.06 9.04
N PHE A 107 -6.58 -5.37 9.12
CA PHE A 107 -6.16 -6.22 10.23
C PHE A 107 -4.85 -6.96 9.93
N GLY A 108 -4.30 -6.82 8.72
CA GLY A 108 -3.11 -7.53 8.29
C GLY A 108 -3.41 -8.89 7.63
N ASP A 109 -4.68 -9.20 7.32
CA ASP A 109 -5.06 -10.48 6.74
C ASP A 109 -4.99 -10.43 5.20
N SER A 110 -4.45 -11.48 4.57
CA SER A 110 -4.36 -11.61 3.11
C SER A 110 -5.64 -12.12 2.44
N THR A 111 -6.72 -12.29 3.21
CA THR A 111 -8.01 -12.79 2.74
C THR A 111 -9.15 -11.83 3.09
N ASP A 112 -10.22 -11.84 2.30
CA ASP A 112 -11.45 -11.15 2.63
C ASP A 112 -12.20 -11.86 3.77
N ARG A 113 -13.28 -11.24 4.26
CA ARG A 113 -14.11 -11.82 5.34
C ARG A 113 -14.69 -13.21 5.04
N ASN A 114 -14.70 -13.63 3.77
CA ASN A 114 -15.24 -14.91 3.33
C ASN A 114 -14.11 -15.95 3.11
N GLY A 115 -12.85 -15.57 3.36
CA GLY A 115 -11.67 -16.42 3.18
C GLY A 115 -11.14 -16.45 1.75
N ASN A 116 -11.57 -15.55 0.86
CA ASN A 116 -11.00 -15.46 -0.49
C ASN A 116 -9.74 -14.58 -0.45
N GLU A 117 -8.69 -14.97 -1.17
CA GLU A 117 -7.48 -14.15 -1.29
C GLU A 117 -7.76 -12.77 -1.89
N LEU A 118 -7.04 -11.76 -1.38
CA LEU A 118 -7.05 -10.42 -1.94
C LEU A 118 -6.30 -10.41 -3.28
N VAL A 119 -6.90 -9.79 -4.29
CA VAL A 119 -6.44 -9.88 -5.68
C VAL A 119 -5.57 -8.70 -6.12
N ASP A 120 -4.54 -9.02 -6.90
CA ASP A 120 -3.57 -8.08 -7.47
C ASP A 120 -3.92 -7.70 -8.93
N ASP A 121 -4.90 -6.81 -9.09
CA ASP A 121 -5.53 -6.62 -10.40
C ASP A 121 -4.97 -5.45 -11.23
N ALA A 122 -4.23 -4.51 -10.66
CA ALA A 122 -3.83 -3.29 -11.38
C ALA A 122 -2.67 -2.50 -10.75
N MET A 123 -1.64 -3.18 -10.25
CA MET A 123 -0.49 -2.47 -9.70
C MET A 123 0.26 -1.69 -10.78
N THR A 124 0.40 -0.38 -10.57
CA THR A 124 1.22 0.52 -11.37
C THR A 124 2.51 0.83 -10.61
N PRO A 125 3.68 0.42 -11.12
CA PRO A 125 4.95 0.74 -10.50
C PRO A 125 5.31 2.21 -10.73
N VAL A 126 5.94 2.82 -9.73
CA VAL A 126 6.49 4.18 -9.80
C VAL A 126 7.94 4.13 -9.33
N LEU A 127 8.85 4.60 -10.19
CA LEU A 127 10.29 4.57 -9.96
C LEU A 127 10.86 5.99 -9.90
N TYR A 128 11.80 6.22 -9.00
CA TYR A 128 12.52 7.47 -8.79
C TYR A 128 14.02 7.21 -8.81
N ASP A 129 14.81 8.14 -9.34
CA ASP A 129 16.26 8.11 -9.23
C ASP A 129 16.76 8.64 -7.88
N SER A 130 18.08 8.62 -7.69
CA SER A 130 18.75 9.15 -6.49
C SER A 130 18.60 10.67 -6.28
N ASN A 131 17.84 11.39 -7.11
CA ASN A 131 17.55 12.81 -6.97
C ASN A 131 16.05 13.10 -6.82
N ASP A 132 15.23 12.11 -6.43
CA ASP A 132 13.77 12.20 -6.37
C ASP A 132 13.10 12.44 -7.73
N LYS A 133 13.82 12.31 -8.84
CA LYS A 133 13.23 12.52 -10.16
C LYS A 133 12.53 11.24 -10.58
N LYS A 134 11.24 11.36 -10.91
CA LYS A 134 10.49 10.25 -11.50
C LYS A 134 11.17 9.80 -12.80
N VAL A 135 11.49 8.52 -12.88
CA VAL A 135 12.07 7.88 -14.06
C VAL A 135 11.09 6.89 -14.65
N THR A 136 11.22 6.66 -15.96
CA THR A 136 10.37 5.70 -16.66
C THR A 136 10.84 4.28 -16.37
N LEU A 137 9.91 3.43 -15.92
CA LEU A 137 10.14 2.00 -15.82
C LEU A 137 9.69 1.32 -17.11
N ALA A 138 10.58 0.61 -17.79
CA ALA A 138 10.23 -0.12 -18.99
C ALA A 138 9.49 -1.43 -18.67
N GLN A 139 8.55 -1.79 -19.54
CA GLN A 139 7.78 -3.04 -19.44
C GLN A 139 8.44 -4.20 -20.20
N THR A 140 9.55 -3.93 -20.88
CA THR A 140 10.31 -4.90 -21.66
C THR A 140 11.79 -4.75 -21.34
N PRO A 141 12.57 -5.85 -21.40
CA PRO A 141 14.02 -5.80 -21.21
C PRO A 141 14.69 -4.75 -22.09
N CYS A 142 15.60 -4.00 -21.48
CA CYS A 142 16.44 -3.03 -22.17
C CYS A 142 17.78 -3.63 -22.56
N THR A 143 18.47 -2.99 -23.50
CA THR A 143 19.83 -3.35 -23.89
C THR A 143 20.83 -2.38 -23.26
N THR A 144 22.12 -2.67 -23.39
CA THR A 144 23.21 -1.76 -22.99
C THR A 144 23.30 -0.52 -23.88
N GLU A 145 22.76 -0.57 -25.10
CA GLU A 145 22.68 0.59 -26.02
C GLU A 145 21.59 1.59 -25.61
N THR A 146 20.51 1.11 -25.01
CA THR A 146 19.44 1.94 -24.44
C THR A 146 19.21 1.55 -22.98
N PRO A 147 20.11 1.95 -22.07
CA PRO A 147 20.10 1.46 -20.69
C PRO A 147 18.88 1.95 -19.93
N CYS A 148 18.26 1.06 -19.16
CA CYS A 148 17.07 1.38 -18.38
C CYS A 148 16.87 0.44 -17.20
N VAL A 149 15.91 0.76 -16.34
CA VAL A 149 15.34 -0.16 -15.35
C VAL A 149 14.03 -0.71 -15.92
N PHE A 150 13.80 -2.02 -15.78
CA PHE A 150 12.63 -2.70 -16.33
C PHE A 150 12.10 -3.81 -15.42
N ILE A 151 10.83 -4.18 -15.60
CA ILE A 151 10.25 -5.36 -14.96
C ILE A 151 10.67 -6.58 -15.78
N ALA A 152 11.51 -7.43 -15.20
CA ALA A 152 11.98 -8.66 -15.85
C ALA A 152 10.90 -9.74 -15.86
N SER A 153 10.18 -9.89 -14.75
CA SER A 153 9.08 -10.83 -14.61
C SER A 153 8.09 -10.39 -13.56
N ARG A 154 6.86 -10.90 -13.66
CA ARG A 154 5.83 -10.76 -12.64
C ARG A 154 5.02 -12.04 -12.59
N ASP A 155 4.97 -12.65 -11.41
CA ASP A 155 4.13 -13.80 -11.11
C ASP A 155 2.99 -13.35 -10.20
N LYS A 156 1.77 -13.34 -10.75
CA LYS A 156 0.59 -12.91 -9.99
C LYS A 156 0.13 -13.96 -8.98
N GLU A 157 0.38 -15.24 -9.24
CA GLU A 157 -0.04 -16.33 -8.36
C GLU A 157 0.89 -16.41 -7.15
N ALA A 158 2.20 -16.26 -7.39
CA ALA A 158 3.18 -16.18 -6.31
C ALA A 158 3.19 -14.81 -5.61
N GLY A 159 2.58 -13.78 -6.23
CA GLY A 159 2.61 -12.42 -5.73
C GLY A 159 4.01 -11.81 -5.81
N THR A 160 4.81 -12.15 -6.82
CA THR A 160 6.20 -11.68 -6.94
C THR A 160 6.43 -10.83 -8.18
N VAL A 161 7.40 -9.94 -8.09
CA VAL A 161 7.84 -9.10 -9.20
C VAL A 161 9.35 -8.92 -9.16
N THR A 162 9.97 -9.09 -10.33
CA THR A 162 11.43 -8.98 -10.49
C THR A 162 11.78 -7.71 -11.22
N LEU A 163 12.61 -6.89 -10.59
CA LEU A 163 13.16 -5.67 -11.17
C LEU A 163 14.60 -5.93 -11.62
N SER A 164 14.92 -5.60 -12.88
CA SER A 164 16.26 -5.70 -13.44
C SER A 164 16.67 -4.40 -14.11
N SER A 165 17.97 -4.24 -14.36
CA SER A 165 18.47 -3.04 -15.01
C SER A 165 19.73 -3.28 -15.82
N THR A 166 19.88 -2.52 -16.91
CA THR A 166 21.15 -2.29 -17.62
C THR A 166 21.77 -0.94 -17.29
N LEU A 167 21.18 -0.20 -16.34
CA LEU A 167 21.57 1.14 -15.90
C LEU A 167 22.06 1.08 -14.45
N PRO A 168 23.36 1.31 -14.17
CA PRO A 168 23.84 1.34 -12.80
C PRO A 168 23.28 2.54 -12.04
N GLY A 169 23.00 2.33 -10.76
CA GLY A 169 22.52 3.37 -9.86
C GLY A 169 21.56 2.85 -8.81
N THR A 170 21.22 3.73 -7.87
CA THR A 170 20.21 3.47 -6.84
C THR A 170 18.89 4.05 -7.27
N PHE A 171 17.84 3.24 -7.23
CA PHE A 171 16.49 3.61 -7.60
C PHE A 171 15.53 3.32 -6.47
N ARG A 172 14.61 4.25 -6.25
CA ARG A 172 13.54 4.09 -5.28
C ARG A 172 12.26 3.69 -5.98
N TRP A 173 11.69 2.58 -5.56
CA TRP A 173 10.51 2.00 -6.16
C TRP A 173 9.34 1.97 -5.18
N LYS A 174 8.13 2.20 -5.69
CA LYS A 174 6.88 1.88 -5.00
C LYS A 174 5.86 1.33 -5.98
N ALA A 175 4.92 0.56 -5.44
CA ALA A 175 3.72 0.10 -6.09
C ALA A 175 2.55 1.04 -5.78
N LYS A 176 1.65 1.21 -6.73
CA LYS A 176 0.35 1.85 -6.50
C LYS A 176 -0.75 0.97 -7.07
N ALA A 177 -1.83 0.77 -6.33
CA ALA A 177 -3.04 0.15 -6.87
C ALA A 177 -4.27 0.88 -6.36
N ASP A 178 -5.24 1.11 -7.25
CA ASP A 178 -6.37 2.00 -6.94
C ASP A 178 -7.16 1.56 -5.71
N ALA A 179 -7.32 0.25 -5.49
CA ALA A 179 -8.06 -0.29 -4.35
C ALA A 179 -7.27 -0.27 -3.02
N TYR A 180 -5.95 -0.09 -3.07
CA TYR A 180 -5.04 -0.33 -1.95
C TYR A 180 -4.14 0.86 -1.60
N GLY A 181 -4.10 1.88 -2.46
CA GLY A 181 -3.22 3.04 -2.29
C GLY A 181 -1.77 2.77 -2.72
N ASP A 182 -0.86 3.56 -2.17
CA ASP A 182 0.59 3.45 -2.40
C ASP A 182 1.17 2.42 -1.41
N SER A 183 2.15 1.63 -1.87
CA SER A 183 2.97 0.80 -1.00
C SER A 183 4.04 1.62 -0.26
N ASN A 184 4.77 0.95 0.62
CA ASN A 184 6.08 1.40 1.08
C ASN A 184 7.05 1.59 -0.10
N TYR A 185 8.14 2.30 0.17
CA TYR A 185 9.25 2.45 -0.74
C TYR A 185 10.29 1.34 -0.52
N VAL A 186 10.87 0.84 -1.61
CA VAL A 186 12.01 -0.07 -1.63
C VAL A 186 13.15 0.59 -2.42
N ASP A 187 14.34 0.59 -1.86
CA ASP A 187 15.56 1.09 -2.50
C ASP A 187 16.32 -0.09 -3.13
N VAL A 188 16.52 0.00 -4.45
CA VAL A 188 17.21 -1.03 -5.24
C VAL A 188 18.47 -0.43 -5.86
N THR A 189 19.61 -1.05 -5.61
CA THR A 189 20.91 -0.63 -6.14
C THR A 189 21.37 -1.58 -7.24
N PHE A 190 21.44 -1.11 -8.47
CA PHE A 190 22.04 -1.86 -9.58
C PHE A 190 23.53 -1.51 -9.73
N ILE A 191 24.39 -2.51 -9.59
CA ILE A 191 25.86 -2.38 -9.57
C ILE A 191 26.41 -2.56 -10.99
N GLY A 192 27.14 -1.58 -11.51
CA GLY A 192 27.83 -1.66 -12.80
C GLY A 192 29.35 -1.68 -12.67
N ASP A 193 30.04 -1.83 -13.81
CA ASP A 193 31.51 -1.96 -13.89
C ASP A 193 32.30 -0.75 -13.34
N ASN A 194 31.67 0.42 -13.27
CA ASN A 194 32.24 1.61 -12.62
C ASN A 194 31.64 1.79 -11.22
N LEU A 195 32.28 1.18 -10.22
CA LEU A 195 31.99 1.31 -8.78
C LEU A 195 32.19 2.73 -8.20
N SER A 196 32.58 3.71 -9.03
CA SER A 196 32.78 5.09 -8.58
C SER A 196 31.43 5.80 -8.41
N ALA A 197 30.99 5.84 -7.15
CA ALA A 197 29.81 6.48 -6.58
C ALA A 197 28.53 5.62 -6.57
N LEU A 198 28.48 4.62 -5.67
CA LEU A 198 27.21 4.28 -5.02
C LEU A 198 26.67 5.56 -4.35
N ASN A 199 25.71 6.22 -4.99
CA ASN A 199 24.97 7.29 -4.35
C ASN A 199 23.92 6.64 -3.45
N ALA A 200 24.27 6.46 -2.18
CA ALA A 200 23.35 5.97 -1.17
C ALA A 200 22.15 6.92 -1.09
N VAL A 201 20.97 6.34 -1.22
CA VAL A 201 19.71 7.07 -1.13
C VAL A 201 19.32 7.18 0.34
N ILE A 202 19.10 8.39 0.86
CA ILE A 202 18.86 8.64 2.29
C ILE A 202 17.50 9.33 2.44
N TYR A 203 16.60 8.80 3.26
CA TYR A 203 15.28 9.39 3.49
C TYR A 203 14.87 9.44 4.96
N GLN A 204 13.90 10.32 5.25
CA GLN A 204 13.18 10.32 6.52
C GLN A 204 12.08 9.25 6.50
N VAL A 205 12.39 8.05 6.98
CA VAL A 205 11.47 6.89 7.00
C VAL A 205 10.16 7.13 7.81
N LYS A 206 10.14 8.12 8.70
CA LYS A 206 8.96 8.46 9.53
C LYS A 206 8.20 9.70 9.07
N ALA A 207 8.56 10.29 7.91
CA ALA A 207 7.87 11.46 7.38
C ALA A 207 6.65 11.03 6.56
N ALA A 208 5.53 11.73 6.71
CA ALA A 208 4.33 11.52 5.88
C ALA A 208 4.62 11.73 4.38
N ASN A 209 5.60 12.58 4.06
CA ASN A 209 6.13 12.78 2.70
C ASN A 209 7.66 12.64 2.75
N PRO A 210 8.21 11.42 2.62
CA PRO A 210 9.65 11.21 2.62
C PRO A 210 10.31 11.98 1.47
N VAL A 211 11.41 12.67 1.76
CA VAL A 211 12.24 13.36 0.76
C VAL A 211 13.65 12.83 0.80
N ASN A 212 14.30 12.71 -0.36
CA ASN A 212 15.69 12.29 -0.42
C ASN A 212 16.56 13.39 0.18
N LEU A 213 17.42 13.01 1.11
CA LEU A 213 18.28 13.87 1.90
C LEU A 213 19.69 14.01 1.31
N ILE A 214 19.99 13.36 0.16
CA ILE A 214 21.23 13.60 -0.57
C ILE A 214 21.36 15.10 -0.85
N GLY A 215 22.46 15.70 -0.39
CA GLY A 215 22.75 17.13 -0.54
C GLY A 215 21.83 18.08 0.22
N LYS A 216 20.95 17.58 1.11
CA LYS A 216 20.05 18.39 1.95
C LYS A 216 20.41 18.27 3.43
N GLU A 217 21.68 18.54 3.78
CA GLU A 217 22.25 18.38 5.12
C GLU A 217 21.40 19.07 6.23
N ASP A 218 20.76 20.18 5.91
CA ASP A 218 19.84 20.93 6.78
C ASP A 218 18.58 20.15 7.19
N LYS A 219 18.24 19.10 6.45
CA LYS A 219 17.07 18.24 6.66
C LYS A 219 17.44 16.84 7.17
N HIS A 220 18.71 16.59 7.45
CA HIS A 220 19.11 15.35 8.11
C HIS A 220 18.51 15.34 9.52
N PRO A 221 17.88 14.24 9.96
CA PRO A 221 17.44 14.13 11.34
C PRO A 221 18.68 14.24 12.23
N TYR A 222 18.81 15.36 12.95
CA TYR A 222 19.85 15.50 13.97
C TYR A 222 19.69 14.36 14.97
N GLY A 223 20.73 13.57 15.15
CA GLY A 223 20.73 12.44 16.09
C GLY A 223 20.30 12.90 17.48
N GLN A 224 19.27 12.25 18.01
CA GLN A 224 19.10 12.03 19.45
C GLN A 224 19.43 10.57 19.74
#